data_AF-A0A9W6YL96-F1
#
_entry.id   AF-A0A9W6YL96-F1
#
_cell.length_a   1.000
_cell.length_b   1.000
_cell.length_c   1.000
_cell.angle_alpha   90.00
_cell.angle_beta   90.00
_cell.angle_gamma   90.00
#
_symmetry.space_group_name_H-M   'P 1'
#
loop_
_entity.id
_entity.type
_entity.pdbx_description
1 polymer ?
#
loop_
_entity_poly.entity_id
_entity_poly.type
_entity_poly.pdbx_seq_one_letter_code
_entity_poly.pdbx_strand_id
1 'polypeptide(L)' 'MNVLGAVKMARLLGPGHTIVTILADSVLRYGSKLFNEEWLEESNLLPQEAATNRDVASLNFVRELEFPTTV' A
#
# COMPACT_ATOMS: atom_id res chain seq x y z
N MET A 1 6.78 1.53 0.01
CA MET A 1 5.69 1.52 -0.98
C MET A 1 5.17 2.94 -1.15
N ASN A 2 5.30 3.50 -2.34
CA ASN A 2 5.08 4.93 -2.60
C ASN A 2 3.62 5.36 -2.35
N VAL A 3 2.66 4.59 -2.86
CA VAL A 3 1.22 4.87 -2.68
C VAL A 3 0.80 4.84 -1.20
N LEU A 4 1.30 3.86 -0.42
CA LEU A 4 1.04 3.78 1.02
C LEU A 4 1.53 5.05 1.75
N GLY A 5 2.73 5.53 1.41
CA GLY A 5 3.27 6.77 1.96
C GLY A 5 2.42 8.00 1.57
N ALA A 6 1.97 8.07 0.33
CA ALA A 6 1.10 9.15 -0.15
C ALA A 6 -0.24 9.19 0.61
N VAL A 7 -0.88 8.03 0.83
CA VAL A 7 -2.12 7.94 1.62
C VAL A 7 -1.88 8.39 3.05
N LYS A 8 -0.79 7.94 3.68
CA LYS A 8 -0.42 8.35 5.04
C LYS A 8 -0.17 9.87 5.12
N MET A 9 0.52 10.44 4.13
CA MET A 9 0.74 11.88 4.05
C MET A 9 -0.55 12.66 3.86
N ALA A 10 -1.46 12.17 3.01
CA ALA A 10 -2.77 12.79 2.81
C ALA A 10 -3.58 12.83 4.11
N ARG A 11 -3.53 11.77 4.92
CA ARG A 11 -4.16 11.74 6.24
C ARG A 11 -3.52 12.72 7.23
N LEU A 12 -2.20 12.82 7.22
CA LEU A 12 -1.45 13.72 8.09
C LEU A 12 -1.73 15.20 7.78
N LEU A 13 -1.74 15.58 6.49
CA LEU A 13 -2.00 16.96 6.07
C LEU A 13 -3.47 17.36 6.10
N GLY A 14 -4.38 16.38 5.99
CA GLY A 14 -5.81 16.59 5.95
C GLY A 14 -6.33 17.09 4.60
N PRO A 15 -7.66 17.26 4.48
CA PRO A 15 -8.33 17.64 3.23
C PRO A 15 -7.82 18.95 2.63
N GLY A 16 -7.92 19.09 1.30
CA GLY A 16 -7.50 20.30 0.58
C GLY A 16 -6.05 20.24 0.05
N HIS A 17 -5.29 19.21 0.38
CA HIS A 17 -3.94 18.99 -0.13
C HIS A 17 -3.91 17.99 -1.28
N THR A 18 -3.10 18.28 -2.31
CA THR A 18 -2.80 17.36 -3.40
C THR A 18 -1.47 16.67 -3.14
N ILE A 19 -1.49 15.35 -2.92
CA ILE A 19 -0.29 14.55 -2.73
C ILE A 19 0.13 13.92 -4.05
N VAL A 20 1.37 14.20 -4.48
CA VAL A 20 1.95 13.60 -5.67
C VAL A 20 2.95 12.53 -5.25
N THR A 21 2.91 11.38 -5.92
CA THR A 21 3.87 10.29 -5.69
C THR A 21 4.29 9.66 -7.00
N ILE A 22 5.46 9.02 -6.98
CA ILE A 22 6.06 8.37 -8.16
C ILE A 22 5.58 6.92 -8.26
N LEU A 23 5.22 6.50 -9.47
CA LEU A 23 5.09 5.08 -9.86
C LEU A 23 6.37 4.70 -10.63
N ALA A 24 7.20 3.87 -10.01
CA ALA A 24 8.61 3.74 -10.39
C ALA A 24 8.84 2.91 -11.66
N ASP A 25 8.08 1.83 -11.89
CA ASP A 25 8.23 0.95 -13.03
C ASP A 25 6.96 0.10 -13.32
N SER A 26 7.03 -0.66 -14.41
CA SER A 26 5.94 -1.54 -14.85
C SER A 26 5.91 -2.86 -14.08
N VAL A 27 4.70 -3.32 -13.73
CA VAL A 27 4.44 -4.56 -13.01
C VAL A 27 4.95 -5.82 -13.74
N LEU A 28 5.12 -5.75 -15.06
CA LEU A 28 5.60 -6.88 -15.88
C LEU A 28 6.97 -7.40 -15.40
N ARG A 29 7.81 -6.54 -14.82
CA ARG A 29 9.12 -6.93 -14.27
C ARG A 29 9.02 -7.89 -13.08
N TYR A 30 7.89 -7.88 -12.38
CA TYR A 30 7.67 -8.67 -11.16
C TYR A 30 6.55 -9.71 -11.33
N GLY A 31 6.11 -9.96 -12.56
CA GLY A 31 4.92 -10.77 -12.83
C GLY A 31 5.02 -12.21 -12.30
N SER A 32 6.22 -12.81 -12.31
CA SER A 32 6.47 -14.16 -11.79
C SER A 32 6.32 -14.29 -10.27
N LYS A 33 6.22 -13.17 -9.54
CA LYS A 33 6.04 -13.11 -8.09
C LYS A 33 4.71 -12.48 -7.69
N LEU A 34 4.46 -11.24 -8.13
CA LEU A 34 3.29 -10.46 -7.69
C LEU A 34 1.94 -11.07 -8.07
N PHE A 35 1.90 -11.90 -9.12
CA PHE A 35 0.69 -12.57 -9.59
C PHE A 35 0.75 -14.10 -9.44
N ASN A 36 1.76 -14.62 -8.74
CA ASN A 36 1.93 -16.04 -8.52
C ASN A 36 1.44 -16.41 -7.11
N GLU A 37 0.31 -17.09 -7.03
CA GLU A 37 -0.33 -17.47 -5.77
C GLU A 37 0.55 -18.39 -4.90
N GLU A 38 1.21 -19.38 -5.51
CA GLU A 38 2.14 -20.28 -4.81
C GLU A 38 3.28 -19.47 -4.15
N TRP A 39 3.89 -18.56 -4.91
CA TRP A 39 4.94 -17.69 -4.39
C TRP A 39 4.44 -16.78 -3.26
N LEU A 40 3.20 -16.26 -3.37
CA LEU A 40 2.60 -15.42 -2.34
C LEU A 40 2.30 -16.23 -1.07
N GLU A 41 1.84 -17.46 -1.17
CA GLU A 41 1.61 -18.35 -0.04
C GLU A 41 2.91 -18.69 0.69
N GLU A 42 3.94 -19.14 -0.04
CA GLU A 42 5.27 -19.42 0.50
C GLU A 42 5.90 -18.19 1.16
N SER A 43 5.64 -17.01 0.61
CA SER A 43 6.16 -15.74 1.13
C SER A 43 5.30 -15.12 2.23
N ASN A 44 4.17 -15.74 2.60
CA ASN A 44 3.18 -15.22 3.54
C ASN A 44 2.67 -13.81 3.16
N LEU A 45 2.37 -13.63 1.86
CA LEU A 45 1.91 -12.39 1.23
C LEU A 45 0.52 -12.52 0.58
N LEU A 46 -0.22 -13.61 0.86
CA LEU A 46 -1.58 -13.76 0.35
C LEU A 46 -2.46 -12.55 0.74
N PRO A 47 -3.26 -12.01 -0.19
CA PRO A 47 -4.17 -10.92 0.10
C PRO A 47 -5.16 -11.30 1.21
N GLN A 48 -5.28 -10.45 2.24
CA GLN A 48 -6.25 -10.64 3.31
C GLN A 48 -7.65 -10.18 2.88
N GLU A 49 -8.71 -10.77 3.45
CA GLU A 49 -10.12 -10.51 3.07
C GLU A 49 -10.53 -9.03 3.14
N ALA A 50 -9.96 -8.25 4.07
CA ALA A 50 -10.18 -6.81 4.15
C ALA A 50 -9.64 -6.03 2.94
N ALA A 51 -8.71 -6.61 2.18
CA ALA A 51 -8.16 -6.04 0.95
C ALA A 51 -8.85 -6.58 -0.32
N THR A 52 -9.68 -7.63 -0.22
CA THR A 52 -10.37 -8.26 -1.37
C THR A 52 -11.87 -7.95 -1.43
N ASN A 53 -12.47 -7.51 -0.32
CA ASN A 53 -13.87 -7.11 -0.26
C ASN A 53 -14.08 -5.73 -0.93
N ARG A 54 -14.59 -5.75 -2.17
CA ARG A 54 -14.81 -4.55 -2.99
C ARG A 54 -15.85 -3.57 -2.42
N ASP A 55 -16.70 -4.04 -1.51
CA ASP A 55 -17.74 -3.23 -0.88
C ASP A 55 -17.20 -2.42 0.31
N VAL A 56 -15.98 -2.70 0.76
CA VAL A 56 -15.33 -1.97 1.86
C VAL A 56 -14.30 -1.01 1.27
N ALA A 57 -14.75 0.18 0.86
CA ALA A 57 -13.89 1.29 0.42
C ALA A 57 -12.98 1.85 1.54
N SER A 58 -12.81 1.12 2.65
CA SER A 58 -12.08 1.56 3.82
C SER A 58 -10.59 1.24 3.70
N LEU A 59 -9.74 2.26 3.72
CA LEU A 59 -8.28 2.12 3.81
C LEU A 59 -7.83 1.83 5.26
N ASN A 60 -8.61 1.07 6.03
CA ASN A 60 -8.37 0.84 7.46
C ASN A 60 -7.09 0.03 7.74
N PHE A 61 -6.61 -0.74 6.76
CA PHE A 61 -5.32 -1.45 6.84
C PHE A 61 -4.11 -0.49 6.80
N VAL A 62 -4.28 0.74 6.31
CA VAL A 62 -3.24 1.76 6.35
C VAL A 62 -3.16 2.30 7.77
N ARG A 63 -2.14 1.90 8.53
CA ARG A 63 -1.88 2.43 9.88
C ARG A 63 -1.30 3.84 9.83
N GLU A 64 -1.32 4.55 10.97
CA GLU A 64 -0.74 5.88 11.10
C GLU A 64 0.76 5.91 10.77
N LEU A 65 1.27 7.11 10.52
CA LEU A 65 2.66 7.35 10.19
C LEU A 65 3.39 7.83 11.44
N GLU A 66 4.17 6.94 12.05
CA GLU A 66 5.08 7.31 13.11
C GLU A 66 6.46 7.56 12.50
N PHE A 67 6.94 8.79 12.63
CA PHE A 67 8.35 9.08 12.36
C PHE A 67 9.12 8.97 13.67
N PRO A 68 10.25 8.26 13.72
CA PRO A 68 11.12 8.33 14.88
C PRO A 68 11.54 9.79 15.09
N THR A 69 11.29 10.33 16.27
CA THR A 69 11.61 11.72 16.65
C THR A 69 13.07 11.89 17.05
N THR A 70 13.88 10.82 16.95
CA THR A 70 15.30 10.82 17.30
C THR A 70 16.11 10.31 16.11
N VAL A 71 17.17 11.05 15.77
CA VAL A 71 18.31 10.58 14.96
C VAL A 71 19.50 10.45 15.90
#